data_AF-A0AAI9YNS3-F1
#
_entry.id   AF-A0AAI9YNS3-F1
#
_cell.length_a   1.000
_cell.length_b   1.000
_cell.length_c   1.000
_cell.angle_alpha   90.00
_cell.angle_beta   90.00
_cell.angle_gamma   90.00
#
_symmetry.space_group_name_H-M   'P 1'
#
loop_
_entity.id
_entity.type
_entity.pdbx_description
1 polymer ?
#
loop_
_entity_poly.entity_id
_entity_poly.type
_entity_poly.pdbx_seq_one_letter_code
_entity_poly.pdbx_strand_id
1 'polypeptide(L)'
;MLTPARSSELKTWDYQPEGFISHASVLSYDSAIEPMAVYDGLPPRIMQARDVLVKATQADTLPAPSLRKALTDAFFEFAFPYFPVVDADDLSRGESSILLQQAVCLVGSLMRHEPSSMTLSYSLYEKIETLIHVEFEKDNAFLLKTLCLLSCWAPASPYLVTLHGPWHWTGMAVRETLMVACWGRPRSLKLADCDVQPLAASDFITQGVFTTVSLQFTGLMNVIGKLSELNTRKGVPVESEVETVIASLCEWKSGLPDVLRLYYTDGTRRTYHRYTSELHIHYSTAIIMVQMLSKSRHAPWRTSHASVLAATYVAELYEEIHYREDASHLLSINGFMALVAAIVLVFHRPNTLEKETIRKNGIESICSVLRERYFIVICDMGGKER
;
A
#
# COMPACT_ATOMS: atom_id res chain seq x y z
N MET A 1 17.11 54.74 -54.68
CA MET A 1 16.10 55.60 -54.05
C MET A 1 15.25 54.76 -53.11
N LEU A 2 15.29 55.13 -51.83
CA LEU A 2 14.22 55.01 -50.83
C LEU A 2 13.75 53.62 -50.36
N THR A 3 14.19 53.25 -49.15
CA THR A 3 13.27 52.86 -48.06
C THR A 3 12.20 53.96 -47.89
N PRO A 4 10.95 53.62 -47.53
CA PRO A 4 10.65 53.21 -46.15
C PRO A 4 9.53 52.17 -45.96
N ALA A 5 9.50 51.66 -44.73
CA ALA A 5 8.50 50.74 -44.17
C ALA A 5 7.18 51.43 -43.80
N ARG A 6 6.10 50.65 -43.71
CA ARG A 6 5.34 50.50 -42.45
C ARG A 6 4.40 49.30 -42.47
N SER A 7 4.48 48.59 -41.36
CA SER A 7 3.55 47.60 -40.81
C SER A 7 2.10 48.08 -40.77
N SER A 8 1.16 47.24 -41.19
CA SER A 8 -0.09 46.98 -40.47
C SER A 8 -0.86 45.84 -41.13
N GLU A 9 -1.05 44.78 -40.34
CA GLU A 9 -2.23 43.89 -40.34
C GLU A 9 -2.45 42.96 -41.55
N LEU A 10 -2.12 41.68 -41.36
CA LEU A 10 -3.01 40.57 -41.70
C LEU A 10 -2.67 39.35 -40.82
N LYS A 11 -3.64 39.01 -39.97
CA LYS A 11 -3.68 37.84 -39.09
C LYS A 11 -3.70 36.56 -39.92
N THR A 12 -2.76 35.66 -39.69
CA THR A 12 -2.93 34.21 -39.95
C THR A 12 -2.20 33.41 -38.86
N TRP A 13 -2.97 33.03 -37.83
CA TRP A 13 -2.81 31.85 -36.97
C TRP A 13 -1.39 31.25 -36.85
N ASP A 14 -0.54 31.89 -36.05
CA ASP A 14 0.66 31.26 -35.51
C ASP A 14 0.29 30.42 -34.27
N TYR A 15 0.71 29.15 -34.32
CA TYR A 15 1.05 28.27 -33.20
C TYR A 15 0.50 28.67 -31.81
N GLN A 16 -0.52 27.94 -31.33
CA GLN A 16 -0.74 27.86 -29.88
C GLN A 16 0.50 27.21 -29.26
N PRO A 17 1.21 27.86 -28.31
CA PRO A 17 2.13 27.14 -27.47
C PRO A 17 1.30 26.22 -26.57
N GLU A 18 1.45 24.90 -26.76
CA GLU A 18 1.08 23.91 -25.76
C GLU A 18 1.66 24.36 -24.41
N GLY A 19 0.87 24.19 -23.34
CA GLY A 19 1.08 24.80 -22.03
C GLY A 19 2.55 24.89 -21.61
N PHE A 20 3.08 26.11 -21.62
CA PHE A 20 4.37 26.42 -21.04
C PHE A 20 4.22 26.46 -19.53
N ILE A 21 4.70 25.42 -18.84
CA ILE A 21 5.00 25.51 -17.41
C ILE A 21 6.22 26.42 -17.30
N SER A 22 5.97 27.63 -16.79
CA SER A 22 6.92 28.68 -16.43
C SER A 22 8.38 28.23 -16.24
N HIS A 23 9.35 29.07 -16.64
CA HIS A 23 10.75 28.96 -16.21
C HIS A 23 10.92 28.98 -14.67
N ALA A 24 9.86 29.24 -13.90
CA ALA A 24 9.76 28.90 -12.48
C ALA A 24 9.62 27.37 -12.29
N SER A 25 10.65 26.63 -12.69
CA SER A 25 10.98 25.34 -12.10
C SER A 25 11.29 25.57 -10.62
N VAL A 26 10.90 24.64 -9.75
CA VAL A 26 11.13 24.62 -8.29
C VAL A 26 12.64 24.47 -7.93
N LEU A 27 13.54 24.91 -8.82
CA LEU A 27 14.99 24.83 -8.72
C LEU A 27 15.65 26.12 -9.26
N SER A 28 15.14 27.29 -8.91
CA SER A 28 15.92 28.54 -8.98
C SER A 28 16.47 28.82 -7.59
N TYR A 29 17.77 28.59 -7.40
CA TYR A 29 18.50 29.00 -6.19
C TYR A 29 18.94 30.48 -6.24
N ASP A 30 18.49 31.23 -7.25
CA ASP A 30 18.80 32.64 -7.36
C ASP A 30 17.60 33.50 -6.96
N SER A 31 17.83 34.28 -5.90
CA SER A 31 17.10 35.45 -5.43
C SER A 31 15.74 35.24 -4.73
N ALA A 32 15.80 34.83 -3.46
CA ALA A 32 14.90 35.35 -2.44
C ALA A 32 15.76 36.07 -1.37
N ILE A 33 16.10 37.33 -1.64
CA ILE A 33 16.76 38.23 -0.67
C ILE A 33 15.72 38.92 0.24
N GLU A 34 14.43 38.72 -0.01
CA GLU A 34 13.40 39.24 0.89
C GLU A 34 13.02 38.19 1.95
N PRO A 35 13.09 38.52 3.25
CA PRO A 35 12.56 37.66 4.29
C PRO A 35 11.04 37.55 4.09
N MET A 36 10.59 36.46 3.47
CA MET A 36 9.18 36.08 3.48
C MET A 36 8.76 35.89 4.94
N ALA A 37 7.73 36.62 5.37
CA ALA A 37 7.04 36.33 6.61
C ALA A 37 6.53 34.87 6.54
N VAL A 38 7.21 33.98 7.27
CA VAL A 38 6.75 32.61 7.50
C VAL A 38 5.55 32.73 8.42
N TYR A 39 4.36 32.58 7.85
CA TYR A 39 3.17 32.42 8.67
C TYR A 39 3.17 31.01 9.23
N ASP A 40 3.38 30.88 10.54
CA ASP A 40 3.18 29.62 11.25
C ASP A 40 1.68 29.30 11.27
N GLY A 41 1.27 28.37 10.41
CA GLY A 41 -0.09 27.81 10.36
C GLY A 41 -0.78 27.87 8.99
N LEU A 42 -1.88 27.11 8.88
CA LEU A 42 -2.72 27.08 7.67
C LEU A 42 -3.18 28.49 7.24
N PRO A 43 -3.37 28.72 5.93
CA PRO A 43 -4.00 29.93 5.42
C PRO A 43 -5.29 30.27 6.21
N PRO A 44 -5.52 31.55 6.60
CA PRO A 44 -6.63 31.94 7.47
C PRO A 44 -8.02 31.44 7.04
N ARG A 45 -8.23 31.28 5.73
CA ARG A 45 -9.47 30.74 5.16
C ARG A 45 -9.72 29.27 5.51
N ILE A 46 -8.67 28.45 5.56
CA ILE A 46 -8.79 27.02 5.94
C ILE A 46 -9.06 26.92 7.44
N MET A 47 -8.39 27.76 8.24
CA MET A 47 -8.62 27.85 9.68
C MET A 47 -10.07 28.25 10.03
N GLN A 48 -10.65 29.21 9.29
CA GLN A 48 -12.05 29.65 9.48
C GLN A 48 -13.08 28.59 9.04
N ALA A 49 -12.75 27.74 8.08
CA ALA A 49 -13.63 26.68 7.59
C ALA A 49 -13.51 25.37 8.39
N ARG A 50 -12.48 25.23 9.25
CA ARG A 50 -12.19 24.01 10.02
C ARG A 50 -13.41 23.51 10.79
N ASP A 51 -13.98 24.34 11.66
CA ASP A 51 -15.10 23.93 12.52
C ASP A 51 -16.34 23.59 11.70
N VAL A 52 -16.55 24.29 10.58
CA VAL A 52 -17.65 24.01 9.66
C VAL A 52 -17.48 22.64 9.00
N LEU A 53 -16.28 22.34 8.50
CA LEU A 53 -15.98 21.07 7.84
C LEU A 53 -16.06 19.89 8.81
N VAL A 54 -15.47 20.02 10.00
CA VAL A 54 -15.51 18.97 11.04
C VAL A 54 -16.96 18.70 11.45
N LYS A 55 -17.76 19.75 11.69
CA LYS A 55 -19.17 19.60 12.08
C LYS A 55 -20.04 19.02 10.96
N ALA A 56 -19.80 19.41 9.71
CA ALA A 56 -20.56 18.92 8.56
C ALA A 56 -20.32 17.43 8.28
N THR A 57 -19.09 16.97 8.48
CA THR A 57 -18.67 15.57 8.25
C THR A 57 -18.78 14.70 9.50
N GLN A 58 -19.01 15.30 10.67
CA GLN A 58 -18.93 14.63 11.98
C GLN A 58 -17.61 13.86 12.15
N ALA A 59 -16.52 14.45 11.66
CA ALA A 59 -15.22 13.80 11.60
C ALA A 59 -14.60 13.55 12.99
N ASP A 60 -14.91 14.41 13.95
CA ASP A 60 -14.54 14.29 15.36
C ASP A 60 -15.39 13.26 16.13
N THR A 61 -16.48 12.77 15.53
CA THR A 61 -17.39 11.83 16.18
C THR A 61 -16.95 10.39 15.91
N LEU A 62 -16.47 9.74 16.97
CA LEU A 62 -16.06 8.33 16.96
C LEU A 62 -17.27 7.37 16.91
N PRO A 63 -17.07 6.12 16.44
CA PRO A 63 -18.08 5.07 16.52
C PRO A 63 -18.55 4.80 17.96
N ALA A 64 -19.74 4.20 18.09
CA ALA A 64 -20.28 3.78 19.37
C ALA A 64 -19.26 2.93 20.16
N PRO A 65 -19.16 3.05 21.51
CA PRO A 65 -18.07 2.43 22.27
C PRO A 65 -17.91 0.91 22.06
N SER A 66 -19.02 0.19 21.92
CA SER A 66 -19.02 -1.26 21.64
C SER A 66 -18.46 -1.57 20.25
N LEU A 67 -18.88 -0.84 19.24
CA LEU A 67 -18.37 -0.98 17.88
C LEU A 67 -16.89 -0.60 17.81
N ARG A 68 -16.50 0.54 18.40
CA ARG A 68 -15.09 0.97 18.49
C ARG A 68 -14.22 -0.13 19.10
N LYS A 69 -14.64 -0.72 20.22
CA LYS A 69 -13.91 -1.83 20.84
C LYS A 69 -13.76 -3.02 19.88
N ALA A 70 -14.86 -3.45 19.25
CA ALA A 70 -14.81 -4.57 18.31
C ALA A 70 -13.91 -4.32 17.10
N LEU A 71 -13.87 -3.08 16.59
CA LEU A 71 -12.98 -2.69 15.49
C LEU A 71 -11.50 -2.63 15.94
N THR A 72 -11.24 -2.09 17.13
CA THR A 72 -9.90 -2.08 17.72
C THR A 72 -9.37 -3.49 17.96
N ASP A 73 -10.21 -4.39 18.50
CA ASP A 73 -9.86 -5.80 18.71
C ASP A 73 -9.53 -6.47 17.37
N ALA A 74 -10.35 -6.25 16.33
CA ALA A 74 -10.10 -6.78 14.98
C ALA A 74 -8.81 -6.22 14.34
N PHE A 75 -8.47 -4.96 14.59
CA PHE A 75 -7.19 -4.38 14.15
C PHE A 75 -5.99 -5.11 14.77
N PHE A 76 -5.98 -5.25 16.10
CA PHE A 76 -4.88 -5.89 16.82
C PHE A 76 -4.77 -7.38 16.50
N GLU A 77 -5.89 -8.04 16.27
CA GLU A 77 -5.90 -9.43 15.87
C GLU A 77 -5.34 -9.58 14.45
N PHE A 78 -5.93 -8.90 13.46
CA PHE A 78 -5.71 -9.25 12.05
C PHE A 78 -4.71 -8.37 11.29
N ALA A 79 -4.61 -7.07 11.62
CA ALA A 79 -3.80 -6.12 10.86
C ALA A 79 -2.46 -5.77 11.54
N PHE A 80 -2.43 -5.72 12.88
CA PHE A 80 -1.24 -5.36 13.66
C PHE A 80 0.01 -6.18 13.31
N PRO A 81 -0.06 -7.51 13.03
CA PRO A 81 1.13 -8.27 12.65
C PRO A 81 1.82 -7.75 11.38
N TYR A 82 1.11 -7.04 10.50
CA TYR A 82 1.65 -6.43 9.28
C TYR A 82 1.96 -4.94 9.44
N PHE A 83 1.19 -4.25 10.29
CA PHE A 83 1.30 -2.81 10.54
C PHE A 83 1.44 -2.52 12.05
N PRO A 84 2.57 -2.90 12.69
CA PRO A 84 2.79 -2.69 14.12
C PRO A 84 3.22 -1.25 14.42
N VAL A 85 2.37 -0.28 14.06
CA VAL A 85 2.64 1.16 14.21
C VAL A 85 1.87 1.80 15.37
N VAL A 86 0.95 1.07 16.00
CA VAL A 86 0.09 1.54 17.09
C VAL A 86 0.23 0.63 18.31
N ASP A 87 0.56 1.22 19.45
CA ASP A 87 0.58 0.54 20.74
C ASP A 87 -0.78 0.62 21.42
N ALA A 88 -1.12 -0.37 22.25
CA ALA A 88 -2.37 -0.34 23.03
C ALA A 88 -2.48 0.90 23.93
N ASP A 89 -1.34 1.41 24.39
CA ASP A 89 -1.25 2.62 25.21
C ASP A 89 -1.59 3.90 24.43
N ASP A 90 -1.40 3.93 23.10
CA ASP A 90 -1.81 5.07 22.27
C ASP A 90 -3.34 5.28 22.29
N LEU A 91 -4.09 4.21 22.55
CA LEU A 91 -5.55 4.21 22.54
C LEU A 91 -6.17 4.31 23.93
N SER A 92 -5.42 4.00 24.99
CA SER A 92 -5.90 3.94 26.37
C SER A 92 -5.53 5.15 27.23
N ARG A 93 -4.50 5.91 26.86
CA ARG A 93 -4.03 7.07 27.63
C ARG A 93 -4.88 8.32 27.36
N GLY A 94 -5.43 8.92 28.42
CA GLY A 94 -5.98 10.29 28.42
C GLY A 94 -6.94 10.64 27.28
N GLU A 95 -6.81 11.86 26.73
CA GLU A 95 -7.44 12.28 25.46
C GLU A 95 -6.69 11.62 24.29
N SER A 96 -6.94 10.32 24.07
CA SER A 96 -6.41 9.58 22.93
C SER A 96 -6.78 10.28 21.61
N SER A 97 -5.85 10.30 20.66
CA SER A 97 -6.04 10.96 19.37
C SER A 97 -7.30 10.45 18.67
N ILE A 98 -8.23 11.37 18.37
CA ILE A 98 -9.45 11.05 17.62
C ILE A 98 -9.06 10.59 16.21
N LEU A 99 -8.09 11.27 15.60
CA LEU A 99 -7.60 10.93 14.26
C LEU A 99 -7.07 9.49 14.22
N LEU A 100 -6.21 9.12 15.17
CA LEU A 100 -5.66 7.77 15.25
C LEU A 100 -6.74 6.72 15.50
N GLN A 101 -7.69 7.01 16.40
CA GLN A 101 -8.80 6.10 16.70
C GLN A 101 -9.69 5.87 15.48
N GLN A 102 -9.99 6.90 14.68
CA GLN A 102 -10.71 6.73 13.42
C GLN A 102 -9.93 5.83 12.47
N ALA A 103 -8.61 6.00 12.35
CA ALA A 103 -7.76 5.17 11.50
C ALA A 103 -7.69 3.71 11.94
N VAL A 104 -7.58 3.45 13.25
CA VAL A 104 -7.65 2.08 13.81
C VAL A 104 -9.03 1.47 13.55
N CYS A 105 -10.11 2.24 13.72
CA CYS A 105 -11.47 1.77 13.41
C CYS A 105 -11.63 1.43 11.92
N LEU A 106 -11.07 2.25 11.03
CA LEU A 106 -11.09 2.00 9.59
C LEU A 106 -10.39 0.69 9.26
N VAL A 107 -9.16 0.48 9.75
CA VAL A 107 -8.45 -0.77 9.46
C VAL A 107 -9.18 -1.95 10.07
N GLY A 108 -9.71 -1.81 11.28
CA GLY A 108 -10.56 -2.81 11.92
C GLY A 108 -11.81 -3.15 11.12
N SER A 109 -12.46 -2.19 10.46
CA SER A 109 -13.65 -2.46 9.63
C SER A 109 -13.28 -3.20 8.34
N LEU A 110 -12.10 -2.92 7.76
CA LEU A 110 -11.59 -3.66 6.62
C LEU A 110 -11.34 -5.15 6.92
N MET A 111 -11.09 -5.49 8.18
CA MET A 111 -10.86 -6.87 8.63
C MET A 111 -12.18 -7.58 9.02
N ARG A 112 -13.35 -7.04 8.65
CA ARG A 112 -14.65 -7.63 9.01
C ARG A 112 -15.51 -7.93 7.80
N HIS A 113 -16.11 -9.12 7.80
CA HIS A 113 -16.99 -9.62 6.76
C HIS A 113 -18.47 -9.24 6.99
N GLU A 114 -18.80 -7.95 6.92
CA GLU A 114 -20.20 -7.51 6.96
C GLU A 114 -20.51 -6.62 5.75
N PRO A 115 -21.65 -6.79 5.05
CA PRO A 115 -22.01 -5.93 3.91
C PRO A 115 -22.04 -4.44 4.27
N SER A 116 -22.44 -4.11 5.50
CA SER A 116 -22.43 -2.75 6.07
C SER A 116 -21.02 -2.21 6.35
N SER A 117 -20.01 -3.10 6.41
CA SER A 117 -18.62 -2.75 6.73
C SER A 117 -17.98 -1.85 5.69
N MET A 118 -18.36 -1.98 4.42
CA MET A 118 -17.83 -1.12 3.36
C MET A 118 -18.34 0.32 3.50
N THR A 119 -19.65 0.52 3.72
CA THR A 119 -20.22 1.86 3.97
C THR A 119 -19.57 2.50 5.20
N LEU A 120 -19.36 1.73 6.26
CA LEU A 120 -18.64 2.19 7.45
C LEU A 120 -17.19 2.57 7.13
N SER A 121 -16.48 1.74 6.36
CA SER A 121 -15.09 2.01 5.96
C SER A 121 -14.98 3.29 5.13
N TYR A 122 -15.88 3.51 4.16
CA TYR A 122 -15.95 4.77 3.41
C TYR A 122 -16.19 5.96 4.33
N SER A 123 -17.18 5.88 5.24
CA SER A 123 -17.46 6.97 6.19
C SER A 123 -16.28 7.27 7.10
N LEU A 124 -15.61 6.25 7.65
CA LEU A 124 -14.42 6.42 8.49
C LEU A 124 -13.27 7.06 7.71
N TYR A 125 -13.06 6.64 6.46
CA TYR A 125 -12.03 7.20 5.60
C TYR A 125 -12.27 8.69 5.27
N GLU A 126 -13.50 9.07 4.90
CA GLU A 126 -13.87 10.48 4.66
C GLU A 126 -13.65 11.36 5.90
N LYS A 127 -13.97 10.82 7.08
CA LYS A 127 -13.71 11.50 8.36
C LYS A 127 -12.22 11.71 8.58
N ILE A 128 -11.40 10.68 8.39
CA ILE A 128 -9.93 10.77 8.54
C ILE A 128 -9.36 11.80 7.56
N GLU A 129 -9.77 11.75 6.29
CA GLU A 129 -9.34 12.74 5.30
C GLU A 129 -9.68 14.16 5.74
N THR A 130 -10.91 14.38 6.23
CA THR A 130 -11.32 15.69 6.72
C THR A 130 -10.44 16.15 7.88
N LEU A 131 -10.17 15.28 8.85
CA LEU A 131 -9.32 15.60 10.00
C LEU A 131 -7.87 15.93 9.59
N ILE A 132 -7.31 15.23 8.60
CA ILE A 132 -5.98 15.52 8.05
C ILE A 132 -5.98 16.89 7.35
N HIS A 133 -6.95 17.16 6.48
CA HIS A 133 -7.00 18.39 5.68
C HIS A 133 -7.15 19.66 6.52
N VAL A 134 -7.83 19.57 7.67
CA VAL A 134 -8.00 20.70 8.58
C VAL A 134 -6.90 20.78 9.65
N GLU A 135 -5.85 19.96 9.53
CA GLU A 135 -4.77 19.81 10.52
C GLU A 135 -5.30 19.67 11.95
N PHE A 136 -6.26 18.75 12.11
CA PHE A 136 -6.94 18.55 13.37
C PHE A 136 -5.99 18.05 14.45
N GLU A 137 -5.20 17.03 14.11
CA GLU A 137 -4.16 16.48 14.97
C GLU A 137 -2.91 17.37 14.94
N LYS A 138 -2.36 17.66 16.12
CA LYS A 138 -1.15 18.48 16.27
C LYS A 138 0.07 17.64 16.59
N ASP A 139 -0.12 16.43 17.10
CA ASP A 139 0.96 15.50 17.31
C ASP A 139 1.33 14.81 15.98
N ASN A 140 2.51 15.14 15.47
CA ASN A 140 3.05 14.57 14.23
C ASN A 140 3.24 13.06 14.32
N ALA A 141 3.45 12.48 15.51
CA ALA A 141 3.57 11.03 15.66
C ALA A 141 2.22 10.35 15.41
N PHE A 142 1.12 10.89 15.95
CA PHE A 142 -0.23 10.35 15.69
C PHE A 142 -0.68 10.57 14.24
N LEU A 143 -0.32 11.70 13.64
CA LEU A 143 -0.53 11.92 12.21
C LEU A 143 0.22 10.87 11.38
N LEU A 144 1.50 10.64 11.67
CA LEU A 144 2.32 9.68 10.93
C LEU A 144 1.78 8.25 11.05
N LYS A 145 1.45 7.81 12.28
CA LYS A 145 0.80 6.51 12.54
C LYS A 145 -0.48 6.38 11.71
N THR A 146 -1.30 7.43 11.67
CA THR A 146 -2.53 7.45 10.87
C THR A 146 -2.26 7.31 9.37
N LEU A 147 -1.29 8.06 8.82
CA LEU A 147 -0.93 7.98 7.41
C LEU A 147 -0.41 6.59 7.03
N CYS A 148 0.35 5.93 7.93
CA CYS A 148 0.75 4.53 7.76
C CYS A 148 -0.46 3.59 7.71
N LEU A 149 -1.44 3.74 8.60
CA LEU A 149 -2.65 2.90 8.60
C LEU A 149 -3.52 3.10 7.34
N LEU A 150 -3.59 4.32 6.79
CA LEU A 150 -4.31 4.59 5.54
C LEU A 150 -3.71 3.83 4.33
N SER A 151 -2.48 3.33 4.43
CA SER A 151 -1.90 2.45 3.40
C SER A 151 -2.57 1.07 3.33
N CYS A 152 -3.37 0.69 4.33
CA CYS A 152 -4.07 -0.60 4.35
C CYS A 152 -5.21 -0.67 3.34
N TRP A 153 -5.66 0.45 2.76
CA TRP A 153 -6.83 0.49 1.88
C TRP A 153 -6.63 1.28 0.60
N ALA A 154 -7.18 0.74 -0.50
CA ALA A 154 -7.28 1.39 -1.79
C ALA A 154 -8.76 1.54 -2.16
N PRO A 155 -9.39 2.69 -1.86
CA PRO A 155 -10.81 2.92 -2.16
C PRO A 155 -11.09 3.09 -3.66
N ALA A 156 -10.06 3.41 -4.45
CA ALA A 156 -10.16 3.64 -5.88
C ALA A 156 -9.27 2.67 -6.68
N SER A 157 -9.64 2.48 -7.95
CA SER A 157 -8.90 1.64 -8.90
C SER A 157 -7.46 2.13 -9.08
N PRO A 158 -6.45 1.24 -9.14
CA PRO A 158 -5.05 1.62 -9.31
C PRO A 158 -4.75 2.25 -10.69
N TYR A 159 -5.70 2.18 -11.63
CA TYR A 159 -5.58 2.82 -12.95
C TYR A 159 -6.04 4.27 -12.97
N LEU A 160 -6.68 4.75 -11.90
CA LEU A 160 -7.10 6.14 -11.77
C LEU A 160 -5.98 6.95 -11.13
N VAL A 161 -5.71 8.14 -11.70
CA VAL A 161 -4.90 9.14 -11.02
C VAL A 161 -5.77 9.71 -9.89
N THR A 162 -5.52 9.24 -8.68
CA THR A 162 -6.30 9.57 -7.49
C THR A 162 -5.37 9.98 -6.35
N LEU A 163 -5.83 10.91 -5.51
CA LEU A 163 -5.20 11.19 -4.22
C LEU A 163 -5.64 10.19 -3.15
N HIS A 164 -6.60 9.33 -3.47
CA HIS A 164 -7.17 8.35 -2.55
C HIS A 164 -6.55 6.97 -2.81
N GLY A 165 -5.47 6.64 -2.10
CA GLY A 165 -4.89 5.30 -2.15
C GLY A 165 -3.57 5.14 -1.39
N PRO A 166 -3.10 3.89 -1.20
CA PRO A 166 -1.95 3.59 -0.36
C PRO A 166 -0.67 4.29 -0.78
N TRP A 167 -0.46 4.45 -2.09
CA TRP A 167 0.70 5.15 -2.63
C TRP A 167 0.74 6.62 -2.22
N HIS A 168 -0.41 7.31 -2.25
CA HIS A 168 -0.51 8.71 -1.85
C HIS A 168 -0.20 8.86 -0.35
N TRP A 169 -0.87 8.09 0.50
CA TRP A 169 -0.72 8.18 1.96
C TRP A 169 0.65 7.73 2.46
N THR A 170 1.20 6.65 1.90
CA THR A 170 2.58 6.23 2.20
C THR A 170 3.56 7.29 1.73
N GLY A 171 3.34 7.85 0.54
CA GLY A 171 4.14 8.96 0.03
C GLY A 171 4.07 10.20 0.91
N MET A 172 2.90 10.53 1.47
CA MET A 172 2.73 11.60 2.44
C MET A 172 3.41 11.29 3.77
N ALA A 173 3.18 10.12 4.38
CA ALA A 173 3.83 9.70 5.62
C ALA A 173 5.35 9.84 5.55
N VAL A 174 5.90 9.33 4.45
CA VAL A 174 7.32 9.39 4.15
C VAL A 174 7.80 10.82 3.95
N ARG A 175 7.07 11.63 3.17
CA ARG A 175 7.40 13.04 2.97
C ARG A 175 7.32 13.80 4.27
N GLU A 176 6.26 13.69 5.07
CA GLU A 176 6.11 14.40 6.35
C GLU A 176 7.23 14.05 7.34
N THR A 177 7.55 12.76 7.51
CA THR A 177 8.69 12.33 8.35
C THR A 177 10.01 12.94 7.85
N LEU A 178 10.24 12.85 6.53
CA LEU A 178 11.43 13.38 5.89
C LEU A 178 11.45 14.91 5.86
N MET A 179 10.31 15.58 5.88
CA MET A 179 10.17 17.03 5.88
C MET A 179 10.46 17.57 7.27
N VAL A 180 9.94 16.94 8.32
CA VAL A 180 10.33 17.21 9.70
C VAL A 180 11.84 16.99 9.87
N ALA A 181 12.41 15.96 9.23
CA ALA A 181 13.85 15.70 9.25
C ALA A 181 14.68 16.65 8.34
N CYS A 182 14.14 17.15 7.24
CA CYS A 182 14.93 17.74 6.14
C CYS A 182 14.23 18.91 5.43
N TRP A 183 14.03 20.07 6.05
CA TRP A 183 13.96 21.32 5.27
C TRP A 183 15.33 21.58 4.59
N GLY A 184 15.61 21.20 3.33
CA GLY A 184 14.72 20.85 2.22
C GLY A 184 15.47 20.48 0.93
N ARG A 185 15.09 19.50 0.09
CA ARG A 185 14.12 18.38 0.12
C ARG A 185 14.49 17.40 -1.02
N PRO A 186 14.61 16.07 -0.83
CA PRO A 186 14.74 15.14 -1.96
C PRO A 186 13.38 14.75 -2.59
N ARG A 187 13.42 14.34 -3.86
CA ARG A 187 12.23 13.99 -4.68
C ARG A 187 11.60 12.61 -4.38
N SER A 188 12.31 11.73 -3.65
CA SER A 188 11.90 10.37 -3.31
C SER A 188 12.71 9.88 -2.10
N LEU A 189 12.10 9.13 -1.18
CA LEU A 189 12.81 8.50 -0.06
C LEU A 189 13.75 7.44 -0.59
N LYS A 190 15.03 7.54 -0.25
CA LYS A 190 15.98 6.45 -0.38
C LYS A 190 16.18 5.88 1.01
N LEU A 191 16.06 4.56 1.16
CA LEU A 191 16.34 3.91 2.44
C LEU A 191 17.77 4.17 2.93
N ALA A 192 18.72 4.43 2.03
CA ALA A 192 20.09 4.81 2.35
C ALA A 192 20.20 6.17 3.06
N ASP A 193 19.17 7.01 2.97
CA ASP A 193 19.12 8.32 3.61
C ASP A 193 18.44 8.26 5.01
N CYS A 194 17.93 7.08 5.41
CA CYS A 194 17.30 6.86 6.71
C CYS A 194 18.30 6.25 7.72
N ASP A 195 18.34 6.80 8.94
CA ASP A 195 19.14 6.28 10.07
C ASP A 195 18.30 5.43 11.05
N VAL A 196 17.03 5.18 10.72
CA VAL A 196 16.09 4.38 11.51
C VAL A 196 16.58 2.94 11.60
N GLN A 197 16.69 2.43 12.83
CA GLN A 197 17.10 1.05 13.08
C GLN A 197 16.06 0.04 12.53
N PRO A 198 16.49 -1.14 12.05
CA PRO A 198 15.56 -2.19 11.69
C PRO A 198 14.70 -2.61 12.88
N LEU A 199 13.44 -2.95 12.60
CA LEU A 199 12.50 -3.47 13.60
C LEU A 199 13.10 -4.67 14.34
N ALA A 200 13.09 -4.61 15.67
CA ALA A 200 13.64 -5.62 16.57
C ALA A 200 12.56 -6.16 17.53
N ALA A 201 12.78 -7.36 18.07
CA ALA A 201 11.85 -7.96 19.03
C ALA A 201 11.67 -7.15 20.32
N SER A 202 12.67 -6.31 20.67
CA SER A 202 12.62 -5.38 21.80
C SER A 202 11.65 -4.22 21.60
N ASP A 203 11.25 -3.94 20.36
CA ASP A 203 10.33 -2.84 20.04
C ASP A 203 8.87 -3.21 20.37
N PHE A 204 8.60 -4.48 20.67
CA PHE A 204 7.28 -4.98 21.03
C PHE A 204 7.16 -5.14 22.54
N ILE A 205 6.08 -4.58 23.12
CA ILE A 205 5.74 -4.72 24.55
C ILE A 205 5.53 -6.20 24.91
N THR A 206 4.83 -6.94 24.05
CA THR A 206 4.57 -8.38 24.20
C THR A 206 5.27 -9.16 23.10
N GLN A 207 6.10 -10.12 23.49
CA GLN A 207 6.76 -11.02 22.56
C GLN A 207 5.90 -12.25 22.28
N GLY A 208 5.82 -12.66 21.01
CA GLY A 208 5.07 -13.85 20.63
C GLY A 208 5.14 -14.16 19.13
N VAL A 209 4.16 -14.96 18.66
CA VAL A 209 4.06 -15.33 17.25
C VAL A 209 3.86 -14.08 16.38
N PHE A 210 3.05 -13.12 16.80
CA PHE A 210 2.84 -11.86 16.06
C PHE A 210 4.11 -11.04 15.91
N THR A 211 4.92 -10.90 16.96
CA THR A 211 6.26 -10.29 16.87
C THR A 211 7.11 -10.97 15.81
N THR A 212 7.10 -12.32 15.81
CA THR A 212 7.88 -13.10 14.84
C THR A 212 7.36 -12.87 13.42
N VAL A 213 6.04 -12.85 13.22
CA VAL A 213 5.41 -12.54 11.92
C VAL A 213 5.81 -11.14 11.45
N SER A 214 5.71 -10.13 12.30
CA SER A 214 6.06 -8.75 11.95
C SER A 214 7.51 -8.62 11.53
N LEU A 215 8.45 -9.19 12.30
CA LEU A 215 9.87 -9.17 11.95
C LEU A 215 10.15 -9.82 10.59
N GLN A 216 9.58 -11.00 10.34
CA GLN A 216 9.78 -11.69 9.06
C GLN A 216 9.10 -10.96 7.91
N PHE A 217 7.90 -10.42 8.12
CA PHE A 217 7.16 -9.63 7.13
C PHE A 217 7.94 -8.37 6.73
N THR A 218 8.39 -7.58 7.71
CA THR A 218 9.21 -6.38 7.46
C THR A 218 10.51 -6.72 6.73
N GLY A 219 11.18 -7.80 7.13
CA GLY A 219 12.38 -8.30 6.43
C GLY A 219 12.10 -8.63 4.96
N LEU A 220 10.98 -9.30 4.67
CA LEU A 220 10.57 -9.63 3.31
C LEU A 220 10.20 -8.38 2.50
N MET A 221 9.47 -7.43 3.10
CA MET A 221 9.09 -6.18 2.45
C MET A 221 10.32 -5.34 2.06
N ASN A 222 11.39 -5.37 2.86
CA ASN A 222 12.66 -4.72 2.50
C ASN A 222 13.28 -5.32 1.24
N VAL A 223 13.23 -6.64 1.07
CA VAL A 223 13.71 -7.32 -0.15
C VAL A 223 12.82 -6.97 -1.34
N ILE A 224 11.49 -6.97 -1.17
CA ILE A 224 10.53 -6.57 -2.21
C ILE A 224 10.68 -5.07 -2.56
N GLY A 225 11.08 -4.22 -1.62
CA GLY A 225 11.41 -2.82 -1.88
C GLY A 225 12.57 -2.67 -2.86
N LYS A 226 13.68 -3.40 -2.63
CA LYS A 226 14.82 -3.45 -3.57
C LYS A 226 14.40 -3.94 -4.96
N LEU A 227 13.56 -4.98 -5.01
CA LEU A 227 12.99 -5.52 -6.24
C LEU A 227 12.15 -4.49 -7.00
N SER A 228 11.32 -3.74 -6.27
CA SER A 228 10.45 -2.71 -6.83
C SER A 228 11.26 -1.56 -7.42
N GLU A 229 12.35 -1.15 -6.77
CA GLU A 229 13.28 -0.13 -7.27
C GLU A 229 13.96 -0.55 -8.59
N LEU A 230 14.33 -1.82 -8.73
CA LEU A 230 14.83 -2.36 -10.01
C LEU A 230 13.76 -2.29 -11.10
N ASN A 231 12.50 -2.58 -10.76
CA ASN A 231 11.39 -2.59 -11.71
C ASN A 231 11.02 -1.18 -12.24
N THR A 232 11.15 -0.14 -11.41
CA THR A 232 10.80 1.24 -11.76
C THR A 232 11.88 1.96 -12.56
N ARG A 233 13.14 1.49 -12.53
CA ARG A 233 14.24 2.09 -13.29
C ARG A 233 14.02 1.95 -14.81
N LYS A 234 14.49 2.95 -15.57
CA LYS A 234 14.53 2.87 -17.04
C LYS A 234 15.67 1.96 -17.47
N GLY A 235 15.34 0.84 -18.12
CA GLY A 235 16.33 -0.13 -18.61
C GLY A 235 16.09 -1.55 -18.11
N VAL A 236 16.93 -2.47 -18.56
CA VAL A 236 17.01 -3.83 -18.03
C VAL A 236 18.00 -3.80 -16.85
N PRO A 237 17.63 -4.30 -15.66
CA PRO A 237 18.55 -4.40 -14.52
C PRO A 237 19.82 -5.19 -14.86
N VAL A 238 20.94 -4.85 -14.20
CA VAL A 238 22.16 -5.64 -14.34
C VAL A 238 21.96 -7.00 -13.67
N GLU A 239 22.49 -8.06 -14.27
CA GLU A 239 22.33 -9.44 -13.78
C GLU A 239 22.74 -9.60 -12.31
N SER A 240 23.86 -9.01 -11.89
CA SER A 240 24.33 -9.03 -10.50
C SER A 240 23.36 -8.38 -9.50
N GLU A 241 22.59 -7.36 -9.91
CA GLU A 241 21.57 -6.75 -9.06
C GLU A 241 20.39 -7.70 -8.84
N VAL A 242 20.00 -8.42 -9.89
CA VAL A 242 18.94 -9.45 -9.83
C VAL A 242 19.40 -10.62 -8.97
N GLU A 243 20.64 -11.08 -9.13
CA GLU A 243 21.26 -12.12 -8.30
C GLU A 243 21.29 -11.72 -6.82
N THR A 244 21.56 -10.45 -6.51
CA THR A 244 21.55 -9.94 -5.14
C THR A 244 20.16 -10.03 -4.50
N VAL A 245 19.11 -9.72 -5.26
CA VAL A 245 17.72 -9.89 -4.80
C VAL A 245 17.38 -11.36 -4.59
N ILE A 246 17.79 -12.25 -5.52
CA ILE A 246 17.60 -13.70 -5.38
C ILE A 246 18.31 -14.22 -4.13
N ALA A 247 19.56 -13.82 -3.90
CA ALA A 247 20.33 -14.20 -2.72
C ALA A 247 19.62 -13.75 -1.43
N SER A 248 19.11 -12.51 -1.40
CA SER A 248 18.36 -11.98 -0.25
C SER A 248 17.07 -12.78 0.02
N LEU A 249 16.33 -13.20 -1.03
CA LEU A 249 15.14 -14.04 -0.90
C LEU A 249 15.50 -15.45 -0.38
N CYS A 250 16.60 -16.03 -0.85
CA CYS A 250 17.10 -17.32 -0.37
C CYS A 250 17.53 -17.24 1.10
N GLU A 251 18.26 -16.19 1.46
CA GLU A 251 18.69 -15.94 2.84
C GLU A 251 17.47 -15.81 3.77
N TRP A 252 16.50 -14.95 3.40
CA TRP A 252 15.25 -14.80 4.16
C TRP A 252 14.52 -16.15 4.33
N LYS A 253 14.39 -16.94 3.25
CA LYS A 253 13.72 -18.25 3.31
C LYS A 253 14.46 -19.24 4.21
N SER A 254 15.79 -19.21 4.23
CA SER A 254 16.63 -20.08 5.05
C SER A 254 16.62 -19.68 6.53
N GLY A 255 16.58 -18.37 6.81
CA GLY A 255 16.51 -17.81 8.16
C GLY A 255 15.10 -17.86 8.78
N LEU A 256 14.09 -18.28 8.04
CA LEU A 256 12.71 -18.32 8.50
C LEU A 256 12.55 -19.24 9.74
N PRO A 257 12.06 -18.73 10.88
CA PRO A 257 11.86 -19.51 12.10
C PRO A 257 10.92 -20.69 11.90
N ASP A 258 11.12 -21.78 12.66
CA ASP A 258 10.34 -23.02 12.51
C ASP A 258 8.83 -22.80 12.63
N VAL A 259 8.39 -21.95 13.55
CA VAL A 259 6.96 -21.64 13.77
C VAL A 259 6.29 -21.02 12.54
N LEU A 260 7.06 -20.41 11.63
CA LEU A 260 6.58 -19.80 10.40
C LEU A 260 6.89 -20.65 9.15
N ARG A 261 7.27 -21.92 9.27
CA ARG A 261 7.46 -22.81 8.11
C ARG A 261 6.17 -23.56 7.78
N LEU A 262 5.83 -23.68 6.50
CA LEU A 262 4.64 -24.42 6.07
C LEU A 262 4.78 -25.94 6.21
N TYR A 263 6.01 -26.46 6.17
CA TYR A 263 6.32 -27.89 6.26
C TYR A 263 7.32 -28.17 7.38
N TYR A 264 7.24 -29.36 7.96
CA TYR A 264 8.30 -29.92 8.79
C TYR A 264 9.47 -30.40 7.92
N THR A 265 10.60 -30.73 8.55
CA THR A 265 11.82 -31.20 7.86
C THR A 265 11.63 -32.55 7.16
N ASP A 266 10.63 -33.34 7.57
CA ASP A 266 10.22 -34.59 6.95
C ASP A 266 9.29 -34.42 5.74
N GLY A 267 8.93 -33.17 5.40
CA GLY A 267 8.02 -32.84 4.29
C GLY A 267 6.54 -32.87 4.66
N THR A 268 6.17 -33.16 5.90
CA THR A 268 4.76 -33.13 6.33
C THR A 268 4.27 -31.69 6.49
N ARG A 269 3.03 -31.41 6.03
CA ARG A 269 2.41 -30.08 6.12
C ARG A 269 2.08 -29.77 7.58
N ARG A 270 2.54 -28.62 8.06
CA ARG A 270 2.21 -28.13 9.41
C ARG A 270 0.75 -27.68 9.49
N THR A 271 0.23 -27.59 10.71
CA THR A 271 -1.10 -27.01 10.97
C THR A 271 -1.23 -25.63 10.32
N TYR A 272 -2.40 -25.40 9.74
CA TYR A 272 -2.75 -24.13 9.11
C TYR A 272 -2.58 -22.96 10.08
N HIS A 273 -1.97 -21.89 9.58
CA HIS A 273 -1.85 -20.62 10.28
C HIS A 273 -1.82 -19.51 9.23
N ARG A 274 -2.83 -18.62 9.25
CA ARG A 274 -3.08 -17.65 8.17
C ARG A 274 -1.86 -16.79 7.84
N TYR A 275 -1.25 -16.17 8.85
CA TYR A 275 -0.07 -15.32 8.64
C TYR A 275 1.11 -16.06 8.02
N THR A 276 1.24 -17.36 8.29
CA THR A 276 2.30 -18.19 7.69
C THR A 276 2.03 -18.38 6.20
N SER A 277 0.78 -18.64 5.82
CA SER A 277 0.36 -18.74 4.42
C SER A 277 0.51 -17.40 3.69
N GLU A 278 0.07 -16.29 4.29
CA GLU A 278 0.22 -14.94 3.72
C GLU A 278 1.71 -14.57 3.50
N LEU A 279 2.59 -14.83 4.47
CA LEU A 279 4.04 -14.63 4.31
C LEU A 279 4.61 -15.38 3.08
N HIS A 280 4.17 -16.62 2.87
CA HIS A 280 4.60 -17.40 1.72
C HIS A 280 3.97 -16.91 0.40
N ILE A 281 2.74 -16.38 0.42
CA ILE A 281 2.13 -15.72 -0.73
C ILE A 281 2.97 -14.51 -1.15
N HIS A 282 3.40 -13.67 -0.20
CA HIS A 282 4.28 -12.53 -0.45
C HIS A 282 5.62 -12.99 -1.04
N TYR A 283 6.23 -14.02 -0.45
CA TYR A 283 7.50 -14.58 -0.91
C TYR A 283 7.40 -15.15 -2.35
N SER A 284 6.38 -15.95 -2.63
CA SER A 284 6.15 -16.52 -3.95
C SER A 284 5.82 -15.46 -4.99
N THR A 285 5.09 -14.41 -4.62
CA THR A 285 4.86 -13.27 -5.50
C THR A 285 6.16 -12.53 -5.83
N ALA A 286 7.06 -12.37 -4.84
CA ALA A 286 8.39 -11.79 -5.08
C ALA A 286 9.20 -12.62 -6.09
N ILE A 287 9.14 -13.95 -6.02
CA ILE A 287 9.76 -14.84 -7.02
C ILE A 287 9.20 -14.56 -8.42
N ILE A 288 7.86 -14.47 -8.57
CA ILE A 288 7.24 -14.17 -9.86
C ILE A 288 7.75 -12.83 -10.39
N MET A 289 7.77 -11.80 -9.55
CA MET A 289 8.24 -10.46 -9.91
C MET A 289 9.71 -10.43 -10.33
N VAL A 290 10.61 -11.15 -9.64
CA VAL A 290 12.02 -11.30 -10.05
C VAL A 290 12.13 -11.90 -11.46
N GLN A 291 11.36 -12.95 -11.75
CA GLN A 291 11.36 -13.59 -13.07
C GLN A 291 10.84 -12.65 -14.18
N MET A 292 10.03 -11.64 -13.83
CA MET A 292 9.57 -10.61 -14.76
C MET A 292 10.64 -9.55 -15.05
N LEU A 293 11.59 -9.29 -14.13
CA LEU A 293 12.71 -8.36 -14.38
C LEU A 293 13.66 -8.85 -15.46
N SER A 294 13.88 -10.16 -15.51
CA SER A 294 14.90 -10.82 -16.33
C SER A 294 14.60 -10.86 -17.84
N LYS A 295 13.57 -10.18 -18.35
CA LYS A 295 13.18 -10.26 -19.77
C LYS A 295 13.07 -8.89 -20.42
N SER A 296 13.53 -8.83 -21.67
CA SER A 296 13.29 -7.70 -22.57
C SER A 296 11.82 -7.30 -22.50
N ARG A 297 11.54 -6.04 -22.12
CA ARG A 297 10.18 -5.48 -21.95
C ARG A 297 9.32 -5.58 -23.22
N HIS A 298 9.91 -5.97 -24.35
CA HIS A 298 9.28 -6.06 -25.66
C HIS A 298 9.16 -7.48 -26.21
N ALA A 299 9.68 -8.52 -25.52
CA ALA A 299 9.52 -9.90 -25.95
C ALA A 299 8.13 -10.45 -25.58
N PRO A 300 7.50 -11.30 -26.40
CA PRO A 300 6.23 -11.94 -26.05
C PRO A 300 6.42 -12.73 -24.75
N TRP A 301 5.56 -12.43 -23.77
CA TRP A 301 5.68 -12.97 -22.43
C TRP A 301 5.62 -14.49 -22.45
N ARG A 302 6.69 -15.14 -21.99
CA ARG A 302 6.70 -16.58 -21.70
C ARG A 302 6.81 -16.76 -20.19
N THR A 303 5.86 -17.45 -19.60
CA THR A 303 5.90 -17.84 -18.18
C THR A 303 7.11 -18.73 -17.92
N SER A 304 7.90 -18.43 -16.90
CA SER A 304 9.00 -19.32 -16.48
C SER A 304 8.46 -20.48 -15.65
N HIS A 305 9.18 -21.60 -15.58
CA HIS A 305 8.80 -22.72 -14.70
C HIS A 305 8.69 -22.28 -13.24
N ALA A 306 9.62 -21.43 -12.77
CA ALA A 306 9.60 -20.88 -11.42
C ALA A 306 8.35 -20.02 -11.18
N SER A 307 7.97 -19.17 -12.14
CA SER A 307 6.78 -18.33 -12.04
C SER A 307 5.51 -19.20 -11.97
N VAL A 308 5.41 -20.25 -12.79
CA VAL A 308 4.24 -21.13 -12.81
C VAL A 308 4.12 -21.89 -11.49
N LEU A 309 5.21 -22.47 -10.98
CA LEU A 309 5.22 -23.15 -9.68
C LEU A 309 4.83 -22.20 -8.55
N ALA A 310 5.39 -21.00 -8.52
CA ALA A 310 5.06 -19.99 -7.52
C ALA A 310 3.59 -19.54 -7.61
N ALA A 311 3.05 -19.37 -8.82
CA ALA A 311 1.66 -18.97 -9.01
C ALA A 311 0.65 -20.07 -8.64
N THR A 312 0.95 -21.33 -8.98
CA THR A 312 0.16 -22.47 -8.52
C THR A 312 0.17 -22.56 -7.00
N TYR A 313 1.34 -22.39 -6.38
CA TYR A 313 1.47 -22.40 -4.93
C TYR A 313 0.71 -21.27 -4.25
N VAL A 314 0.73 -20.05 -4.80
CA VAL A 314 -0.09 -18.93 -4.31
C VAL A 314 -1.58 -19.27 -4.39
N ALA A 315 -2.02 -19.89 -5.49
CA ALA A 315 -3.41 -20.28 -5.65
C ALA A 315 -3.85 -21.35 -4.62
N GLU A 316 -3.01 -22.34 -4.34
CA GLU A 316 -3.25 -23.37 -3.31
C GLU A 316 -3.34 -22.75 -1.91
N LEU A 317 -2.47 -21.79 -1.59
CA LEU A 317 -2.53 -21.09 -0.30
C LEU A 317 -3.79 -20.22 -0.18
N TYR A 318 -4.21 -19.57 -1.27
CA TYR A 318 -5.48 -18.84 -1.29
C TYR A 318 -6.69 -19.76 -1.18
N GLU A 319 -6.66 -20.92 -1.80
CA GLU A 319 -7.69 -21.96 -1.65
C GLU A 319 -7.77 -22.42 -0.18
N GLU A 320 -6.64 -22.70 0.46
CA GLU A 320 -6.59 -23.07 1.89
C GLU A 320 -7.16 -21.95 2.78
N ILE A 321 -6.79 -20.69 2.53
CA ILE A 321 -7.32 -19.54 3.28
C ILE A 321 -8.83 -19.39 3.08
N HIS A 322 -9.33 -19.53 1.85
CA HIS A 322 -10.74 -19.44 1.55
C HIS A 322 -11.55 -20.57 2.19
N TYR A 323 -11.05 -21.80 2.13
CA TYR A 323 -11.68 -22.96 2.76
C TYR A 323 -11.77 -22.83 4.28
N ARG A 324 -10.87 -22.07 4.89
CA ARG A 324 -10.83 -21.76 6.34
C ARG A 324 -11.66 -20.54 6.73
N GLU A 325 -12.38 -19.92 5.78
CA GLU A 325 -13.17 -18.71 5.96
C GLU A 325 -12.35 -17.49 6.42
N ASP A 326 -11.04 -17.51 6.15
CA ASP A 326 -10.09 -16.48 6.56
C ASP A 326 -9.82 -15.42 5.48
N ALA A 327 -10.44 -15.57 4.29
CA ALA A 327 -10.24 -14.67 3.15
C ALA A 327 -10.74 -13.24 3.43
N SER A 328 -11.75 -13.10 4.28
CA SER A 328 -12.27 -11.81 4.72
C SER A 328 -11.29 -10.96 5.54
N HIS A 329 -10.31 -11.61 6.18
CA HIS A 329 -9.27 -10.94 6.99
C HIS A 329 -8.07 -10.46 6.15
N LEU A 330 -8.08 -10.69 4.84
CA LEU A 330 -6.97 -10.32 3.97
C LEU A 330 -6.93 -8.80 3.72
N LEU A 331 -5.75 -8.22 3.86
CA LEU A 331 -5.48 -6.81 3.55
C LEU A 331 -5.50 -6.50 2.05
N SER A 332 -5.62 -5.20 1.68
CA SER A 332 -5.82 -4.73 0.29
C SER A 332 -4.78 -5.25 -0.69
N ILE A 333 -3.55 -5.39 -0.22
CA ILE A 333 -2.40 -5.87 -0.98
C ILE A 333 -2.58 -7.27 -1.56
N ASN A 334 -3.37 -8.13 -0.92
CA ASN A 334 -3.63 -9.48 -1.42
C ASN A 334 -4.32 -9.48 -2.79
N GLY A 335 -5.08 -8.43 -3.14
CA GLY A 335 -5.63 -8.28 -4.49
C GLY A 335 -4.56 -8.17 -5.59
N PHE A 336 -3.47 -7.46 -5.31
CA PHE A 336 -2.33 -7.38 -6.22
C PHE A 336 -1.59 -8.72 -6.34
N MET A 337 -1.35 -9.39 -5.20
CA MET A 337 -0.67 -10.70 -5.16
C MET A 337 -1.46 -11.75 -5.95
N ALA A 338 -2.78 -11.80 -5.73
CA ALA A 338 -3.72 -12.61 -6.49
C ALA A 338 -3.67 -12.31 -8.00
N LEU A 339 -3.65 -11.03 -8.40
CA LEU A 339 -3.53 -10.62 -9.81
C LEU A 339 -2.22 -11.11 -10.43
N VAL A 340 -1.09 -10.97 -9.74
CA VAL A 340 0.23 -11.42 -10.23
C VAL A 340 0.22 -12.92 -10.49
N ALA A 341 -0.30 -13.71 -9.56
CA ALA A 341 -0.43 -15.16 -9.73
C ALA A 341 -1.41 -15.52 -10.86
N ALA A 342 -2.58 -14.87 -10.92
CA ALA A 342 -3.59 -15.11 -11.94
C ALA A 342 -3.06 -14.85 -13.36
N ILE A 343 -2.31 -13.76 -13.58
CA ILE A 343 -1.69 -13.46 -14.88
C ILE A 343 -0.79 -14.64 -15.30
N VAL A 344 0.04 -15.18 -14.41
CA VAL A 344 0.87 -16.36 -14.72
C VAL A 344 0.03 -17.57 -15.12
N LEU A 345 -1.03 -17.89 -14.36
CA LEU A 345 -1.88 -19.04 -14.66
C LEU A 345 -2.71 -18.85 -15.94
N VAL A 346 -3.07 -17.62 -16.31
CA VAL A 346 -3.85 -17.34 -17.53
C VAL A 346 -3.02 -17.54 -18.79
N PHE A 347 -1.77 -17.08 -18.83
CA PHE A 347 -0.93 -17.25 -20.02
C PHE A 347 -0.15 -18.57 -20.03
N HIS A 348 -0.11 -19.30 -18.91
CA HIS A 348 0.47 -20.64 -18.91
C HIS A 348 -0.31 -21.59 -19.82
N ARG A 349 0.39 -22.23 -20.76
CA ARG A 349 -0.16 -23.25 -21.67
C ARG A 349 0.41 -24.62 -21.27
N PRO A 350 -0.31 -25.40 -20.45
CA PRO A 350 0.15 -26.71 -20.02
C PRO A 350 0.07 -27.75 -21.14
N ASN A 351 0.99 -28.72 -21.14
CA ASN A 351 1.09 -29.77 -22.16
C ASN A 351 0.36 -31.07 -21.78
N THR A 352 -0.25 -31.11 -20.59
CA THR A 352 -0.90 -32.31 -20.01
C THR A 352 -2.24 -31.91 -19.39
N LEU A 353 -3.23 -32.80 -19.47
CA LEU A 353 -4.57 -32.56 -18.90
C LEU A 353 -4.54 -32.28 -17.40
N GLU A 354 -3.71 -33.01 -16.64
CA GLU A 354 -3.54 -32.80 -15.19
C GLU A 354 -3.13 -31.37 -14.85
N LYS A 355 -2.05 -30.87 -15.48
CA LYS A 355 -1.59 -29.48 -15.31
C LYS A 355 -2.63 -28.46 -15.79
N GLU A 356 -3.46 -28.80 -16.78
CA GLU A 356 -4.56 -27.93 -17.20
C GLU A 356 -5.65 -27.82 -16.12
N THR A 357 -6.00 -28.93 -15.48
CA THR A 357 -6.93 -28.96 -14.35
C THR A 357 -6.40 -28.16 -13.17
N ILE A 358 -5.15 -28.40 -12.75
CA ILE A 358 -4.51 -27.64 -11.66
C ILE A 358 -4.55 -26.13 -11.95
N ARG A 359 -4.20 -25.73 -13.17
CA ARG A 359 -4.23 -24.32 -13.61
C ARG A 359 -5.63 -23.72 -13.55
N LYS A 360 -6.66 -24.45 -13.99
CA LYS A 360 -8.07 -23.99 -13.95
C LYS A 360 -8.55 -23.84 -12.51
N ASN A 361 -8.32 -24.83 -11.66
CA ASN A 361 -8.69 -24.80 -10.23
C ASN A 361 -7.99 -23.66 -9.49
N GLY A 362 -6.71 -23.41 -9.81
CA GLY A 362 -5.97 -22.30 -9.23
C GLY A 362 -6.55 -20.92 -9.61
N ILE A 363 -6.96 -20.74 -10.88
CA ILE A 363 -7.64 -19.51 -11.30
C ILE A 363 -8.99 -19.36 -10.58
N GLU A 364 -9.76 -20.43 -10.44
CA GLU A 364 -11.04 -20.41 -9.76
C GLU A 364 -10.90 -20.04 -8.27
N SER A 365 -9.91 -20.63 -7.59
CA SER A 365 -9.59 -20.32 -6.18
C SER A 365 -9.26 -18.85 -5.97
N ILE A 366 -8.40 -18.30 -6.84
CA ILE A 366 -8.07 -16.86 -6.82
C ILE A 366 -9.33 -16.01 -7.06
N CYS A 367 -10.17 -16.37 -8.04
CA CYS A 367 -11.41 -15.66 -8.32
C CYS A 367 -12.40 -15.72 -7.14
N SER A 368 -12.47 -16.81 -6.39
CA SER A 368 -13.33 -16.93 -5.21
C SER A 368 -12.89 -16.00 -4.08
N VAL A 369 -11.59 -15.98 -3.75
CA VAL A 369 -11.03 -15.01 -2.78
C VAL A 369 -11.26 -13.57 -3.21
N LEU A 370 -11.03 -13.25 -4.48
CA LEU A 370 -11.27 -11.90 -5.00
C LEU A 370 -12.76 -11.53 -4.97
N ARG A 371 -13.67 -12.46 -5.24
CA ARG A 371 -15.12 -12.18 -5.17
C ARG A 371 -15.56 -11.90 -3.73
N GLU A 372 -15.18 -12.73 -2.77
CA GLU A 372 -15.51 -12.50 -1.36
C GLU A 372 -15.12 -11.10 -0.89
N ARG A 373 -14.00 -10.59 -1.41
CA ARG A 373 -13.42 -9.32 -1.00
C ARG A 373 -13.86 -8.09 -1.82
N TYR A 374 -14.06 -8.25 -3.13
CA TYR A 374 -14.30 -7.14 -4.06
C TYR A 374 -15.72 -7.11 -4.66
N PHE A 375 -16.54 -8.14 -4.45
CA PHE A 375 -17.93 -8.16 -4.94
C PHE A 375 -18.78 -7.05 -4.29
N ILE A 376 -18.45 -6.64 -3.06
CA ILE A 376 -19.14 -5.53 -2.38
C ILE A 376 -18.80 -4.17 -3.06
N VAL A 377 -17.59 -3.97 -3.56
CA VAL A 377 -17.17 -2.72 -4.23
C VAL A 377 -17.89 -2.52 -5.57
N ILE A 378 -18.16 -3.60 -6.30
CA ILE A 378 -18.82 -3.52 -7.62
C ILE A 378 -20.33 -3.32 -7.48
N CYS A 379 -20.97 -3.94 -6.48
CA CYS A 379 -22.41 -3.78 -6.25
C CYS A 379 -22.78 -2.38 -5.74
N ASP A 380 -21.94 -1.73 -4.92
CA ASP A 380 -22.25 -0.40 -4.37
C ASP A 380 -22.06 0.73 -5.41
N MET A 381 -21.15 0.55 -6.36
CA MET A 381 -20.96 1.47 -7.51
C MET A 381 -22.08 1.36 -8.57
N GLY A 382 -22.87 0.29 -8.55
CA GLY A 382 -24.03 0.10 -9.44
C GLY A 382 -25.35 0.68 -8.90
N GLY A 383 -25.33 1.32 -7.74
CA GLY A 383 -26.51 1.76 -7.00
C GLY A 383 -27.03 3.16 -7.30
N LYS A 384 -26.92 3.69 -8.53
CA LYS A 384 -27.64 4.91 -8.96
C LYS A 384 -27.97 4.87 -10.47
N GLU A 385 -28.72 3.87 -10.90
CA GLU A 385 -29.60 4.00 -12.05
C GLU A 385 -31.03 3.67 -11.62
N ARG A 386 -31.79 4.74 -11.32
CA ARG A 386 -33.25 4.77 -11.40
C ARG A 386 -33.67 6.09 -12.01
#